data_AF-A0A2H1VS30-F1
#
_entry.id   AF-A0A2H1VS30-F1
#
_cell.length_a   1.000
_cell.length_b   1.000
_cell.length_c   1.000
_cell.angle_alpha   90.00
_cell.angle_beta   90.00
_cell.angle_gamma   90.00
#
_symmetry.space_group_name_H-M   'P 1'
#
loop_
_entity.id
_entity.type
_entity.pdbx_description
1 polymer ?
#
loop_
_entity_poly.entity_id
_entity_poly.type
_entity_poly.pdbx_seq_one_letter_code
_entity_poly.pdbx_strand_id
1 'polypeptide(L)'
;MGKGHRRCEICHINEAWPREEKLLFTSFPLNPDRCREWLKRVGNDELVDLPIEKLHERRNLCSSHFRREDFNKAGNRLNRDAVPSLNLIAPPLTDEQLQAFPQHIYKRSEARGFLTDVQPVSITSKTSSDIVIKRTPN
;
A
#
# COMPACT_ATOMS: atom_id res chain seq x y z
N MET A 1 1.05 21.71 17.41
CA MET A 1 1.56 20.37 17.05
C MET A 1 2.46 20.51 15.83
N GLY A 2 3.77 20.32 16.00
CA GLY A 2 4.70 20.37 14.86
C GLY A 2 4.36 19.27 13.86
N LYS A 3 4.14 19.63 12.60
CA LYS A 3 3.95 18.64 11.53
C LYS A 3 5.22 17.79 11.46
N GLY A 4 5.10 16.49 11.71
CA GLY A 4 6.20 15.56 11.48
C GLY A 4 6.71 15.70 10.04
N HIS A 5 8.01 15.57 9.84
CA HIS A 5 8.60 15.71 8.51
C HIS A 5 8.20 14.53 7.63
N ARG A 6 7.71 14.82 6.41
CA ARG A 6 7.34 13.79 5.45
C ARG A 6 8.58 13.14 4.86
N ARG A 7 8.51 11.84 4.61
CA ARG A 7 9.55 11.05 3.93
C ARG A 7 8.96 10.45 2.65
N CYS A 8 9.75 10.46 1.59
CA CYS A 8 9.40 9.78 0.35
C CYS A 8 9.54 8.25 0.52
N GLU A 9 8.56 7.50 0.07
CA GLU A 9 8.59 6.03 0.16
C GLU A 9 9.56 5.40 -0.83
N ILE A 10 9.77 6.02 -2.00
CA ILE A 10 10.68 5.47 -3.02
C ILE A 10 12.13 5.81 -2.68
N CYS A 11 12.48 7.09 -2.55
CA CYS A 11 13.88 7.52 -2.39
C CYS A 11 14.28 7.91 -0.95
N HIS A 12 13.38 7.78 0.02
CA HIS A 12 13.62 8.05 1.45
C HIS A 12 14.09 9.47 1.81
N ILE A 13 14.00 10.40 0.85
CA ILE A 13 14.24 11.82 1.06
C ILE A 13 13.22 12.37 2.07
N ASN A 14 13.68 13.11 3.08
CA ASN A 14 12.78 13.83 3.98
C ASN A 14 12.60 15.29 3.54
N GLU A 15 11.40 15.79 3.71
CA GLU A 15 11.00 17.18 3.42
C GLU A 15 11.79 18.21 4.21
N ALA A 16 12.29 17.83 5.39
CA ALA A 16 13.07 18.70 6.27
C ALA A 16 14.47 19.05 5.74
N TRP A 17 15.03 18.20 4.88
CA TRP A 17 16.42 18.36 4.47
C TRP A 17 16.53 19.52 3.48
N PRO A 18 17.44 20.49 3.70
CA PRO A 18 17.65 21.59 2.78
C PRO A 18 18.11 21.04 1.42
N ARG A 19 17.42 21.45 0.37
CA ARG A 19 17.73 21.12 -1.03
C ARG A 19 17.71 22.39 -1.87
N GLU A 20 18.47 22.35 -2.95
CA GLU A 20 18.45 23.39 -3.97
C GLU A 20 17.05 23.53 -4.58
N GLU A 21 16.39 22.41 -4.88
CA GLU A 21 15.01 22.38 -5.36
C GLU A 21 14.03 21.89 -4.28
N LYS A 22 12.95 22.65 -4.08
CA LYS A 22 11.86 22.26 -3.18
C LYS A 22 11.02 21.16 -3.83
N LEU A 23 11.04 19.98 -3.23
CA LEU A 23 10.20 18.87 -3.66
C LEU A 23 8.80 18.98 -3.04
N LEU A 24 7.77 18.70 -3.83
CA LEU A 24 6.42 18.54 -3.32
C LEU A 24 6.20 17.12 -2.86
N PHE A 25 5.64 16.95 -1.67
CA PHE A 25 5.28 15.64 -1.15
C PHE A 25 3.78 15.45 -1.29
N THR A 26 3.39 14.38 -1.97
CA THR A 26 2.00 13.98 -2.17
C THR A 26 1.76 12.65 -1.44
N SER A 27 0.61 12.55 -0.80
CA SER A 27 0.18 11.33 -0.12
C SER A 27 -0.44 10.35 -1.12
N PHE A 28 -0.55 9.08 -0.74
CA PHE A 28 -1.27 8.07 -1.55
C PHE A 28 -2.74 8.48 -1.74
N PRO A 29 -3.34 8.24 -2.91
CA PRO A 29 -4.74 8.60 -3.14
C PRO A 29 -5.70 7.74 -2.30
N LEU A 30 -6.79 8.33 -1.82
CA LEU A 30 -7.88 7.61 -1.12
C LEU A 30 -8.78 6.81 -2.06
N ASN A 31 -8.62 6.94 -3.37
CA ASN A 31 -9.32 6.11 -4.34
C ASN A 31 -8.58 4.77 -4.47
N PRO A 32 -9.27 3.62 -4.26
CA PRO A 32 -8.62 2.31 -4.20
C PRO A 32 -7.96 1.90 -5.53
N ASP A 33 -8.58 2.16 -6.67
CA ASP A 33 -8.02 1.80 -7.97
C ASP A 33 -6.73 2.58 -8.25
N ARG A 34 -6.74 3.87 -7.92
CA ARG A 34 -5.57 4.75 -8.06
C ARG A 34 -4.47 4.39 -7.07
N CYS A 35 -4.85 4.05 -5.84
CA CYS A 35 -3.89 3.64 -4.81
C CYS A 35 -3.23 2.32 -5.18
N ARG A 36 -4.00 1.37 -5.73
CA ARG A 36 -3.49 0.11 -6.25
C ARG A 36 -2.47 0.35 -7.37
N GLU A 37 -2.76 1.24 -8.31
CA GLU A 37 -1.80 1.58 -9.37
C GLU A 37 -0.53 2.21 -8.79
N TRP A 38 -0.63 3.06 -7.77
CA TRP A 38 0.54 3.61 -7.10
C TRP A 38 1.37 2.52 -6.40
N LEU A 39 0.73 1.62 -5.65
CA LEU A 39 1.40 0.48 -5.01
C LEU A 39 2.11 -0.38 -6.04
N LYS A 40 1.45 -0.65 -7.16
CA LYS A 40 2.01 -1.39 -8.30
C LYS A 40 3.31 -0.77 -8.77
N ARG A 41 3.37 0.55 -8.94
CA ARG A 41 4.57 1.26 -9.43
C ARG A 41 5.65 1.43 -8.36
N VAL A 42 5.26 1.61 -7.10
CA VAL A 42 6.21 1.77 -5.99
C VAL A 42 6.98 0.49 -5.73
N GLY A 43 6.35 -0.68 -5.94
CA GLY A 43 7.06 -1.96 -5.86
C GLY A 43 7.32 -2.45 -4.43
N ASN A 44 6.69 -1.86 -3.42
CA ASN A 44 6.84 -2.25 -2.01
C ASN A 44 5.59 -3.04 -1.56
N ASP A 45 5.78 -4.33 -1.31
CA ASP A 45 4.75 -5.27 -0.87
C ASP A 45 4.25 -5.00 0.55
N GLU A 46 5.12 -4.51 1.45
CA GLU A 46 4.73 -4.14 2.83
C GLU A 46 3.65 -3.05 2.88
N LEU A 47 3.50 -2.27 1.80
CA LEU A 47 2.47 -1.24 1.70
C LEU A 47 1.09 -1.81 1.35
N VAL A 48 1.03 -3.00 0.73
CA VAL A 48 -0.22 -3.65 0.33
C VAL A 48 -1.03 -4.06 1.56
N ASP A 49 -0.35 -4.45 2.63
CA ASP A 49 -0.97 -4.86 3.90
C ASP A 49 -1.56 -3.69 4.70
N LEU A 50 -1.29 -2.44 4.29
CA LEU A 50 -1.78 -1.26 4.97
C LEU A 50 -3.17 -0.83 4.43
N PRO A 51 -4.11 -0.47 5.32
CA PRO A 51 -5.34 0.21 4.93
C PRO A 51 -5.07 1.49 4.16
N ILE A 52 -5.94 1.81 3.21
CA ILE A 52 -5.80 2.97 2.32
C ILE A 52 -5.70 4.30 3.09
N GLU A 53 -6.39 4.41 4.23
CA GLU A 53 -6.34 5.59 5.08
C GLU A 53 -4.97 5.74 5.75
N LYS A 54 -4.35 4.63 6.18
CA LYS A 54 -3.00 4.64 6.76
C LYS A 54 -1.94 4.96 5.72
N LEU A 55 -2.11 4.45 4.49
CA LEU A 55 -1.24 4.83 3.37
C LEU A 55 -1.35 6.32 3.09
N HIS A 56 -2.56 6.87 3.01
CA HIS A 56 -2.79 8.29 2.81
C HIS A 56 -2.20 9.15 3.94
N GLU A 57 -2.35 8.73 5.20
CA GLU A 57 -1.85 9.51 6.34
C GLU A 57 -0.32 9.45 6.48
N ARG A 58 0.28 8.27 6.29
CA ARG A 58 1.65 7.98 6.72
C ARG A 58 2.66 7.83 5.60
N ARG A 59 2.23 7.61 4.37
CA ARG A 59 3.11 7.33 3.23
C ARG A 59 2.98 8.43 2.19
N ASN A 60 4.12 8.91 1.70
CA ASN A 60 4.19 10.03 0.79
C ASN A 60 5.22 9.76 -0.31
N LEU A 61 5.02 10.35 -1.47
CA LEU A 61 5.95 10.36 -2.59
C LEU A 61 6.35 11.80 -2.90
N CYS A 62 7.62 12.03 -3.22
CA CYS A 62 8.08 13.34 -3.65
C CYS A 62 7.88 13.55 -5.17
N SER A 63 7.85 14.82 -5.58
CA SER A 63 7.56 15.23 -6.96
C SER A 63 8.55 14.73 -8.00
N SER A 64 9.76 14.30 -7.60
CA SER A 64 10.78 13.74 -8.49
C SER A 64 10.38 12.41 -9.14
N HIS A 65 9.32 11.76 -8.65
CA HIS A 65 8.81 10.50 -9.19
C HIS A 65 7.67 10.68 -10.20
N PHE A 66 7.22 11.91 -10.39
CA PHE A 66 6.13 12.28 -11.29
C PHE A 66 6.67 13.18 -12.39
N ARG A 67 6.04 13.15 -13.56
CA ARG A 67 6.43 14.04 -14.66
C ARG A 67 5.88 15.43 -14.41
N ARG A 68 6.44 16.46 -15.05
CA ARG A 68 5.93 17.84 -14.87
C ARG A 68 4.51 18.00 -15.40
N GLU A 69 4.14 17.21 -16.41
CA GLU A 69 2.81 17.18 -17.02
C GLU A 69 1.75 16.52 -16.12
N ASP A 70 2.19 15.72 -15.15
CA ASP A 70 1.32 15.11 -14.15
C ASP A 70 0.83 16.12 -13.10
N PHE A 71 1.40 17.33 -13.07
CA PHE A 71 0.96 18.41 -12.19
C PHE A 71 -0.02 19.33 -12.91
N ASN A 72 -0.80 20.06 -12.11
CA ASN A 72 -1.63 21.15 -12.63
C ASN A 72 -0.76 22.27 -13.22
N LYS A 73 -1.39 23.22 -13.91
CA LYS A 73 -0.69 24.39 -14.50
C LYS A 73 0.13 25.21 -13.48
N ALA A 74 -0.27 25.19 -12.22
CA ALA A 74 0.42 25.87 -11.13
C ALA A 74 1.61 25.07 -10.54
N GLY A 75 1.79 23.81 -10.96
CA GLY A 75 2.83 22.91 -10.47
C GLY A 75 2.68 22.50 -9.01
N ASN A 76 1.59 22.85 -8.32
CA ASN A 76 1.45 22.71 -6.87
C ASN A 76 0.60 21.50 -6.43
N ARG A 77 -0.07 20.84 -7.37
CA ARG A 77 -0.93 19.69 -7.11
C ARG A 77 -0.83 18.68 -8.24
N LEU A 78 -0.85 17.41 -7.87
CA LEU A 78 -0.90 16.30 -8.81
C LEU A 78 -2.29 16.18 -9.45
N ASN A 79 -2.33 15.85 -10.74
CA ASN A 79 -3.55 15.52 -11.46
C ASN A 79 -4.13 14.19 -10.94
N ARG A 80 -5.44 13.98 -11.14
CA ARG A 80 -6.12 12.77 -10.64
C ARG A 80 -5.56 11.49 -11.27
N ASP A 81 -5.13 11.56 -12.52
CA ASP A 81 -4.67 10.43 -13.33
C ASP A 81 -3.15 10.23 -13.29
N ALA A 82 -2.44 11.10 -12.57
CA ALA A 82 -1.00 11.01 -12.39
C ALA A 82 -0.57 9.78 -11.58
N VAL A 83 0.43 9.07 -12.09
CA VAL A 83 1.01 7.88 -11.46
C VAL A 83 2.53 8.03 -11.41
N PRO A 84 3.19 7.53 -10.35
CA PRO A 84 4.64 7.60 -10.28
C PRO A 84 5.23 6.77 -11.43
N SER A 85 6.15 7.38 -12.18
CA SER A 85 6.73 6.78 -13.39
C SER A 85 8.22 7.09 -13.57
N LEU A 86 8.79 7.97 -12.74
CA LEU A 86 10.21 8.36 -12.81
C LEU A 86 10.96 7.87 -11.57
N ASN A 87 12.24 7.54 -11.74
CA ASN A 87 13.16 7.20 -10.65
C ASN A 87 12.61 6.12 -9.69
N LEU A 88 11.94 5.11 -10.25
CA LEU A 88 11.45 3.96 -9.49
C LEU A 88 12.65 3.07 -9.13
N ILE A 89 12.69 2.57 -7.90
CA ILE A 89 13.81 1.76 -7.39
C ILE A 89 13.48 0.27 -7.43
N ALA A 90 12.24 -0.09 -7.09
CA ALA A 90 11.77 -1.46 -7.08
C ALA A 90 11.05 -1.83 -8.38
N PRO A 91 11.06 -3.12 -8.78
CA PRO A 91 10.22 -3.59 -9.87
C PRO A 91 8.73 -3.45 -9.50
N PRO A 92 7.85 -3.31 -10.50
CA PRO A 92 6.42 -3.19 -10.21
C PRO A 92 5.87 -4.47 -9.58
N LEU A 93 4.92 -4.32 -8.65
CA LEU A 93 4.23 -5.46 -8.04
C LEU A 93 3.37 -6.21 -9.07
N THR A 94 3.24 -7.52 -8.88
CA THR A 94 2.30 -8.35 -9.65
C THR A 94 0.87 -8.16 -9.16
N ASP A 95 -0.10 -8.52 -10.01
CA ASP A 95 -1.52 -8.43 -9.63
C ASP A 95 -1.86 -9.41 -8.49
N GLU A 96 -1.13 -10.51 -8.37
CA GLU A 96 -1.23 -11.48 -7.26
C GLU A 96 -0.81 -10.84 -5.93
N GLN A 97 0.31 -10.10 -5.91
CA GLN A 97 0.76 -9.37 -4.73
C GLN A 97 -0.26 -8.29 -4.33
N LEU A 98 -0.96 -7.68 -5.28
CA LEU A 98 -1.97 -6.65 -5.03
C LEU A 98 -3.36 -7.19 -4.68
N GLN A 99 -3.57 -8.51 -4.74
CA GLN A 99 -4.87 -9.14 -4.52
C GLN A 99 -5.39 -8.89 -3.09
N ALA A 100 -4.49 -8.74 -2.12
CA ALA A 100 -4.82 -8.43 -0.73
C ALA A 100 -5.28 -6.97 -0.52
N PHE A 101 -5.12 -6.08 -1.50
CA PHE A 101 -5.47 -4.66 -1.38
C PHE A 101 -6.80 -4.32 -2.09
N PRO A 102 -7.66 -3.46 -1.50
CA PRO A 102 -7.49 -2.75 -0.22
C PRO A 102 -7.91 -3.56 1.01
N GLN A 103 -7.09 -3.52 2.06
CA GLN A 103 -7.46 -3.99 3.39
C GLN A 103 -8.46 -2.99 4.01
N HIS A 104 -9.76 -3.23 3.82
CA HIS A 104 -10.83 -2.30 4.21
C HIS A 104 -11.21 -2.32 5.70
N ILE A 105 -10.37 -2.86 6.59
CA ILE A 105 -10.74 -2.98 8.02
C ILE A 105 -10.42 -1.68 8.76
N TYR A 106 -11.35 -0.72 8.64
CA TYR A 106 -11.44 0.43 9.55
C TYR A 106 -12.26 0.04 10.79
N LYS A 107 -11.61 -0.50 11.83
CA LYS A 107 -12.16 -0.44 13.20
C LYS A 107 -11.61 0.80 13.88
N ARG A 108 -12.42 1.85 13.96
CA ARG A 108 -12.15 3.06 14.75
C ARG A 108 -12.48 2.82 16.22
N SER A 109 -11.62 2.08 16.91
CA SER A 109 -11.60 1.93 18.38
C SER A 109 -10.39 1.03 18.70
N GLU A 110 -9.38 1.36 19.48
CA GLU A 110 -9.19 2.36 20.53
C GLU A 110 -7.70 2.69 20.65
N ALA A 111 -7.40 3.74 21.39
CA ALA A 111 -6.07 4.07 21.86
C ALA A 111 -5.46 2.91 22.67
N ARG A 112 -4.12 2.75 22.55
CA ARG A 112 -3.23 1.98 23.43
C ARG A 112 -3.54 0.48 23.58
N GLY A 113 -2.74 -0.35 22.91
CA GLY A 113 -2.61 -1.77 23.26
C GLY A 113 -1.45 -2.41 22.51
N PHE A 114 -0.33 -2.58 23.20
CA PHE A 114 0.77 -3.44 22.81
C PHE A 114 0.32 -4.90 23.05
N LEU A 115 0.72 -5.85 22.16
CA LEU A 115 0.61 -7.32 22.28
C LEU A 115 -0.83 -7.86 22.07
N THR A 116 -1.13 -8.96 21.37
CA THR A 116 -0.48 -10.29 21.24
C THR A 116 -0.99 -11.05 19.99
N ASP A 117 -0.19 -12.05 19.59
CA ASP A 117 -0.60 -13.34 18.99
C ASP A 117 -1.03 -13.42 17.51
N VAL A 118 -0.07 -13.89 16.71
CA VAL A 118 -0.35 -14.66 15.49
C VAL A 118 -0.94 -16.00 15.92
N GLN A 119 -2.21 -16.25 15.63
CA GLN A 119 -2.79 -17.59 15.68
C GLN A 119 -3.23 -18.04 14.27
N PRO A 120 -3.10 -19.34 13.96
CA PRO A 120 -2.96 -19.86 12.61
C PRO A 120 -4.27 -19.90 11.83
N VAL A 121 -4.14 -19.76 10.51
CA VAL A 121 -5.21 -19.92 9.53
C VAL A 121 -5.84 -21.32 9.66
N SER A 122 -7.09 -21.35 10.11
CA SER A 122 -7.93 -22.55 10.06
C SER A 122 -8.63 -22.56 8.70
N ILE A 123 -8.05 -23.27 7.73
CA ILE A 123 -8.75 -23.62 6.48
C ILE A 123 -9.65 -24.81 6.83
N THR A 124 -10.95 -24.56 6.95
CA THR A 124 -11.98 -25.60 6.89
C THR A 124 -12.87 -25.35 5.69
N SER A 125 -13.45 -26.44 5.17
CA SER A 125 -14.43 -26.58 4.06
C SER A 125 -13.79 -27.30 2.86
N LYS A 126 -14.23 -28.49 2.39
CA LYS A 126 -15.54 -29.15 2.48
C LYS A 126 -15.45 -30.68 2.36
N THR A 127 -16.56 -31.27 2.77
CA THR A 127 -17.08 -32.64 2.88
C THR A 127 -17.15 -33.52 1.62
N SER A 128 -17.28 -34.83 1.90
CA SER A 128 -17.84 -35.94 1.10
C SER A 128 -16.87 -36.57 0.08
N SER A 129 -16.66 -37.88 0.00
CA SER A 129 -17.62 -38.98 0.15
C SER A 129 -16.96 -40.30 0.61
N ASP A 130 -17.76 -41.13 1.26
CA ASP A 130 -17.49 -42.45 1.81
C ASP A 130 -16.88 -43.47 0.81
N ILE A 131 -15.86 -44.21 1.27
CA ILE A 131 -15.46 -45.50 0.69
C ILE A 131 -15.60 -46.57 1.78
N VAL A 132 -16.67 -47.36 1.68
CA VAL A 132 -16.87 -48.56 2.49
C VAL A 132 -15.95 -49.66 1.98
N ILE A 133 -14.94 -50.02 2.76
CA ILE A 133 -14.09 -51.20 2.52
C ILE A 133 -14.88 -52.45 2.92
N LYS A 134 -15.29 -53.24 1.93
CA LYS A 134 -15.80 -54.60 2.15
C LYS A 134 -14.61 -55.52 2.43
N ARG A 135 -14.51 -56.04 3.67
CA ARG A 135 -13.70 -57.22 3.99
C ARG A 135 -14.64 -58.41 4.12
N THR A 136 -14.59 -59.31 3.15
CA THR A 136 -15.18 -60.65 3.23
C THR A 136 -14.22 -61.59 3.97
N PRO A 137 -14.68 -62.36 4.96
CA PRO A 137 -13.91 -63.47 5.52
C PRO A 137 -14.23 -64.77 4.78
N ASN A 138 -13.18 -65.50 4.37
CA ASN A 138 -13.11 -66.97 4.46
C ASN A 138 -11.64 -67.38 4.38
#